data_AF-A0A417VMA9-F1
#
_entry.id   AF-A0A417VMA9-F1
#
_cell.length_a   1.000
_cell.length_b   1.000
_cell.length_c   1.000
_cell.angle_alpha   90.00
_cell.angle_beta   90.00
_cell.angle_gamma   90.00
#
_symmetry.space_group_name_H-M   'P 1'
#
loop_
_entity.id
_entity.type
_entity.pdbx_description
1 polymer ?
#
loop_
_entity_poly.entity_id
_entity_poly.type
_entity_poly.pdbx_seq_one_letter_code
_entity_poly.pdbx_strand_id
1 'polypeptide(L)'
;MYAGDIDGDGQAEIIQASYSRGRVCIDKFQTNNRIVGYGRPYVAALAGSVGDENALYEYLTKTCGFSKAGACGVLANIYVESTYDPTNVTGRYYGICQWGDDRLRNMKNYCIQNGYSPDSFQGQVSFMVYELADYPELVTFLKTATDPQLAAQEFCAGYERAVDSSGAGAKYTGNLYPARRKNSYQALKKRMNEAERLFQSKG
;
A
#
# COMPACT_ATOMS: atom_id res chain seq x y z
N MET A 1 16.04 -23.99 1.09
CA MET A 1 14.88 -24.90 1.21
C MET A 1 15.04 -25.64 2.52
N TYR A 2 14.06 -25.56 3.41
CA TYR A 2 14.05 -26.28 4.68
C TYR A 2 12.81 -27.17 4.70
N ALA A 3 12.93 -28.39 5.21
CA ALA A 3 11.82 -29.34 5.34
C ALA A 3 11.78 -29.89 6.77
N GLY A 4 10.63 -29.80 7.43
CA GLY A 4 10.43 -30.25 8.81
C GLY A 4 9.01 -29.94 9.31
N ASP A 5 8.66 -30.45 10.49
CA ASP A 5 7.45 -30.05 11.21
C ASP A 5 7.73 -28.74 11.96
N ILE A 6 7.25 -27.63 11.41
CA ILE A 6 7.63 -26.27 11.84
C ILE A 6 6.60 -25.68 12.79
N ASP A 7 5.34 -26.12 12.71
CA ASP A 7 4.26 -25.66 13.60
C ASP A 7 3.85 -26.67 14.67
N GLY A 8 4.45 -27.86 14.69
CA GLY A 8 4.25 -28.86 15.73
C GLY A 8 2.95 -29.65 15.57
N ASP A 9 2.34 -29.65 14.39
CA ASP A 9 1.09 -30.37 14.09
C ASP A 9 1.31 -31.84 13.69
N GLY A 10 2.57 -32.26 13.57
CA GLY A 10 2.96 -33.61 13.16
C GLY A 10 3.01 -33.83 11.65
N GLN A 11 2.85 -32.78 10.83
CA GLN A 11 2.99 -32.83 9.37
C GLN A 11 4.28 -32.14 8.92
N ALA A 12 4.93 -32.69 7.90
CA ALA A 12 6.13 -32.09 7.32
C ALA A 12 5.76 -30.94 6.38
N GLU A 13 6.45 -29.81 6.53
CA GLU A 13 6.30 -28.65 5.66
C GLU A 13 7.60 -28.29 4.97
N ILE A 14 7.46 -27.72 3.77
CA ILE A 14 8.57 -27.20 3.01
C ILE A 14 8.51 -25.68 3.07
N ILE A 15 9.58 -25.08 3.59
CA ILE A 15 9.82 -23.66 3.48
C ILE A 15 10.78 -23.39 2.32
N GLN A 16 10.29 -22.61 1.36
CA GLN A 16 11.12 -22.02 0.32
C GLN A 16 11.19 -20.52 0.51
N ALA A 17 12.39 -20.01 0.79
CA ALA A 17 12.63 -18.59 0.65
C ALA A 17 12.78 -18.28 -0.84
N SER A 18 11.97 -17.36 -1.35
CA SER A 18 12.07 -16.82 -2.69
C SER A 18 12.29 -15.32 -2.61
N TYR A 19 12.97 -14.73 -3.60
CA TYR A 19 13.14 -13.29 -3.70
C TYR A 19 12.26 -12.79 -4.85
N SER A 20 11.24 -12.01 -4.52
CA SER A 20 10.28 -11.49 -5.48
C SER A 20 9.90 -10.06 -5.11
N ARG A 21 9.73 -9.20 -6.11
CA ARG A 21 9.28 -7.81 -5.91
C ARG A 21 10.12 -7.02 -4.88
N GLY A 22 11.43 -7.24 -4.87
CA GLY A 22 12.37 -6.56 -3.97
C GLY A 22 12.34 -7.05 -2.51
N ARG A 23 11.70 -8.19 -2.23
CA ARG A 23 11.52 -8.74 -0.88
C ARG A 23 11.83 -10.23 -0.83
N VAL A 24 12.27 -10.69 0.33
CA VAL A 24 12.29 -12.12 0.65
C VAL A 24 10.87 -12.52 1.03
N CYS A 25 10.25 -13.39 0.22
CA CYS A 25 9.04 -14.12 0.55
C CYS A 25 9.42 -15.51 1.09
N ILE A 26 8.67 -15.99 2.06
CA ILE A 26 8.85 -17.30 2.67
C ILE A 26 7.60 -18.09 2.31
N ASP A 27 7.71 -19.05 1.41
CA ASP A 27 6.56 -19.86 0.97
C ASP A 27 6.47 -21.11 1.87
N LYS A 28 5.33 -21.32 2.56
CA LYS A 28 5.05 -22.56 3.32
C LYS A 28 4.20 -23.49 2.46
N PHE A 29 4.76 -24.64 2.07
CA PHE A 29 4.06 -25.69 1.34
C PHE A 29 3.80 -26.89 2.26
N GLN A 30 2.55 -27.33 2.38
CA GLN A 30 2.22 -28.65 2.95
C GLN A 30 2.11 -29.69 1.83
N THR A 31 2.48 -30.95 2.14
CA THR A 31 2.54 -32.07 1.18
C THR A 31 1.20 -32.47 0.55
N ASN A 32 0.08 -31.87 0.97
CA ASN A 32 -1.27 -32.15 0.46
C ASN A 32 -1.78 -31.12 -0.56
N ASN A 33 -0.90 -30.52 -1.36
CA ASN A 33 -1.22 -29.64 -2.49
C ASN A 33 -2.06 -28.39 -2.11
N ARG A 34 -2.04 -28.00 -0.83
CA ARG A 34 -2.67 -26.79 -0.30
C ARG A 34 -1.57 -25.87 0.22
N ILE A 35 -1.35 -24.77 -0.48
CA ILE A 35 -0.53 -23.65 0.03
C ILE A 35 -1.30 -23.07 1.22
N VAL A 36 -0.76 -23.24 2.44
CA VAL A 36 -1.37 -22.73 3.67
C VAL A 36 -0.98 -21.28 3.99
N GLY A 37 -0.24 -20.65 3.08
CA GLY A 37 0.02 -19.21 3.08
C GLY A 37 1.46 -18.88 2.74
N TYR A 38 1.64 -17.70 2.17
CA TYR A 38 2.94 -17.05 2.11
C TYR A 38 3.29 -16.65 3.55
N GLY A 39 4.32 -17.26 4.13
CA GLY A 39 4.92 -16.84 5.38
C GLY A 39 5.18 -15.33 5.33
N ARG A 40 4.72 -14.64 6.38
CA ARG A 40 4.72 -13.18 6.48
C ARG A 40 6.08 -12.63 6.04
N PRO A 41 6.18 -11.88 4.92
CA PRO A 41 7.43 -11.22 4.60
C PRO A 41 7.81 -10.29 5.77
N TYR A 42 9.09 -10.07 6.03
CA TYR A 42 9.55 -9.26 7.19
C TYR A 42 8.85 -7.88 7.28
N VAL A 43 8.54 -7.29 6.13
CA VAL A 43 7.68 -6.10 6.01
C VAL A 43 6.23 -6.31 6.49
N ALA A 44 5.61 -7.46 6.24
CA ALA A 44 4.28 -7.80 6.75
C ALA A 44 4.28 -8.01 8.28
N ALA A 45 5.36 -8.55 8.86
CA ALA A 45 5.51 -8.61 10.31
C ALA A 45 5.64 -7.21 10.95
N LEU A 46 6.28 -6.25 10.26
CA LEU A 46 6.33 -4.84 10.67
C LEU A 46 5.00 -4.09 10.40
N ALA A 47 4.25 -4.49 9.37
CA ALA A 47 2.85 -4.08 9.24
C ALA A 47 1.99 -4.64 10.41
N GLY A 48 2.51 -5.65 11.13
CA GLY A 48 2.10 -6.15 12.46
C GLY A 48 1.46 -5.15 13.41
N SER A 49 1.95 -3.92 13.40
CA SER A 49 1.62 -2.87 14.38
C SER A 49 0.83 -1.70 13.79
N VAL A 50 0.42 -1.73 12.52
CA VAL A 50 -0.30 -0.59 11.92
C VAL A 50 -1.77 -0.59 12.29
N GLY A 51 -2.15 0.30 13.21
CA GLY A 51 -3.55 0.46 13.66
C GLY A 51 -4.18 1.82 13.33
N ASP A 52 -3.38 2.82 12.96
CA ASP A 52 -3.82 4.19 12.72
C ASP A 52 -2.87 4.95 11.77
N GLU A 53 -3.16 6.24 11.54
CA GLU A 53 -2.34 7.17 10.75
C GLU A 53 -0.87 7.25 11.23
N ASN A 54 -0.64 7.30 12.55
CA ASN A 54 0.70 7.44 13.11
C ASN A 54 1.51 6.18 12.88
N ALA A 55 0.92 5.02 13.18
CA ALA A 55 1.56 3.74 12.93
C ALA A 55 1.86 3.56 11.43
N LEU A 56 0.99 4.05 10.54
CA LEU A 56 1.23 4.00 9.09
C LEU A 56 2.38 4.91 8.68
N TYR A 57 2.44 6.14 9.21
CA TYR A 57 3.58 7.05 8.99
C TYR A 57 4.91 6.39 9.39
N GLU A 58 4.95 5.81 10.58
CA GLU A 58 6.11 5.12 11.13
C GLU A 58 6.51 3.92 10.26
N TYR A 59 5.53 3.13 9.81
CA TYR A 59 5.78 2.00 8.92
C TYR A 59 6.33 2.44 7.55
N LEU A 60 5.76 3.47 6.94
CA LEU A 60 6.23 4.00 5.64
C LEU A 60 7.65 4.56 5.73
N THR A 61 7.96 5.31 6.79
CA THR A 61 9.27 5.95 6.95
C THR A 61 10.33 4.96 7.44
N LYS A 62 10.09 4.23 8.53
CA LYS A 62 11.10 3.36 9.16
C LYS A 62 11.25 2.02 8.48
N THR A 63 10.18 1.47 7.91
CA THR A 63 10.20 0.15 7.28
C THR A 63 10.31 0.23 5.75
N CYS A 64 9.50 1.07 5.12
CA CYS A 64 9.52 1.20 3.65
C CYS A 64 10.61 2.16 3.16
N GLY A 65 11.19 2.97 4.06
CA GLY A 65 12.27 3.91 3.75
C GLY A 65 11.79 5.16 3.02
N PHE A 66 10.49 5.46 3.05
CA PHE A 66 9.96 6.67 2.42
C PHE A 66 10.47 7.91 3.16
N SER A 67 10.70 8.99 2.43
CA SER A 67 10.98 10.27 3.08
C SER A 67 9.74 10.74 3.86
N LYS A 68 9.92 11.67 4.79
CA LYS A 68 8.81 12.31 5.50
C LYS A 68 7.77 12.89 4.54
N ALA A 69 8.20 13.59 3.49
CA ALA A 69 7.32 14.14 2.47
C ALA A 69 6.62 13.05 1.65
N GLY A 70 7.35 12.00 1.25
CA GLY A 70 6.80 10.83 0.57
C GLY A 70 5.69 10.15 1.39
N ALA A 71 5.97 9.87 2.67
CA ALA A 71 5.00 9.27 3.57
C ALA A 71 3.75 10.15 3.77
N CYS A 72 3.93 11.46 3.98
CA CYS A 72 2.80 12.39 4.10
C CYS A 72 1.94 12.44 2.82
N GLY A 73 2.55 12.34 1.64
CA GLY A 73 1.84 12.24 0.38
C GLY A 73 0.94 11.00 0.27
N VAL A 74 1.41 9.84 0.74
CA VAL A 74 0.61 8.59 0.79
C VAL A 74 -0.54 8.73 1.80
N LEU A 75 -0.23 9.18 3.02
CA LEU A 75 -1.22 9.35 4.09
C LEU A 75 -2.37 10.27 3.66
N ALA A 76 -2.04 11.40 3.03
CA ALA A 76 -3.03 12.35 2.55
C ALA A 76 -3.97 11.76 1.49
N ASN A 77 -3.47 10.86 0.65
CA ASN A 77 -4.32 10.15 -0.30
C ASN A 77 -5.28 9.22 0.43
N ILE A 78 -4.79 8.38 1.34
CA ILE A 78 -5.62 7.46 2.13
C ILE A 78 -6.68 8.20 2.93
N TYR A 79 -6.33 9.35 3.53
CA TYR A 79 -7.28 10.22 4.22
C TYR A 79 -8.41 10.67 3.29
N VAL A 80 -8.09 11.10 2.07
CA VAL A 80 -9.10 11.54 1.11
C VAL A 80 -9.95 10.38 0.58
N GLU A 81 -9.36 9.21 0.38
CA GLU A 81 -10.06 8.01 -0.09
C GLU A 81 -11.05 7.46 0.94
N SER A 82 -10.67 7.40 2.21
CA SER A 82 -11.39 6.60 3.20
C SER A 82 -11.43 7.18 4.61
N THR A 83 -10.71 8.29 4.88
CA THR A 83 -10.45 8.73 6.26
C THR A 83 -9.79 7.63 7.10
N TYR A 84 -8.92 6.83 6.47
CA TYR A 84 -8.24 5.67 7.07
C TYR A 84 -9.17 4.52 7.49
N ASP A 85 -10.44 4.52 7.10
CA ASP A 85 -11.38 3.45 7.43
C ASP A 85 -11.21 2.26 6.45
N PRO A 86 -10.73 1.09 6.92
CA PRO A 86 -10.54 -0.07 6.06
C PRO A 86 -11.87 -0.71 5.62
N THR A 87 -13.00 -0.32 6.22
CA THR A 87 -14.32 -0.82 5.85
C THR A 87 -15.10 0.16 4.97
N ASN A 88 -14.50 1.31 4.62
CA ASN A 88 -15.16 2.34 3.82
C ASN A 88 -15.56 1.82 2.44
N VAL A 89 -16.81 2.09 2.04
CA VAL A 89 -17.35 1.67 0.74
C VAL A 89 -17.93 2.87 0.01
N THR A 90 -17.45 3.12 -1.21
CA THR A 90 -18.03 4.10 -2.13
C THR A 90 -18.37 3.43 -3.45
N GLY A 91 -19.65 3.15 -3.67
CA GLY A 91 -20.10 2.43 -4.88
C GLY A 91 -19.45 1.04 -4.98
N ARG A 92 -18.58 0.84 -5.98
CA ARG A 92 -17.84 -0.43 -6.18
C ARG A 92 -16.43 -0.44 -5.58
N TYR A 93 -16.04 0.64 -4.92
CA TYR A 93 -14.71 0.84 -4.35
C TYR A 93 -14.72 0.57 -2.83
N TYR A 94 -13.63 0.01 -2.31
CA TYR A 94 -13.57 -0.49 -0.94
C TYR A 94 -12.19 -0.29 -0.29
N GLY A 95 -12.19 0.04 0.99
CA GLY A 95 -11.02 0.08 1.86
C GLY A 95 -10.17 1.35 1.75
N ILE A 96 -8.98 1.30 2.35
CA ILE A 96 -8.16 2.49 2.62
C ILE A 96 -7.70 3.23 1.37
N CYS A 97 -7.49 2.51 0.26
CA CYS A 97 -7.15 3.05 -1.06
C CYS A 97 -8.30 2.91 -2.06
N GLN A 98 -9.54 2.70 -1.59
CA GLN A 98 -10.73 2.57 -2.43
C GLN A 98 -10.49 1.65 -3.65
N TRP A 99 -9.95 0.45 -3.42
CA TRP A 99 -9.69 -0.49 -4.50
C TRP A 99 -11.00 -0.91 -5.16
N GLY A 100 -11.02 -0.92 -6.50
CA GLY A 100 -12.13 -1.41 -7.31
C GLY A 100 -11.73 -2.59 -8.19
N ASP A 101 -12.73 -3.24 -8.77
CA ASP A 101 -12.58 -4.25 -9.84
C ASP A 101 -11.57 -5.36 -9.47
N ASP A 102 -10.62 -5.68 -10.36
CA ASP A 102 -9.64 -6.74 -10.10
C ASP A 102 -8.65 -6.39 -8.97
N ARG A 103 -8.37 -5.10 -8.72
CA ARG A 103 -7.50 -4.69 -7.61
C ARG A 103 -8.15 -5.02 -6.27
N LEU A 104 -9.47 -4.84 -6.15
CA LEU A 104 -10.22 -5.23 -4.95
C LEU A 104 -10.16 -6.75 -4.72
N ARG A 105 -10.36 -7.54 -5.78
CA ARG A 105 -10.24 -9.01 -5.69
C ARG A 105 -8.83 -9.41 -5.23
N ASN A 106 -7.81 -8.80 -5.81
CA ASN A 106 -6.41 -9.08 -5.46
C ASN A 106 -6.09 -8.69 -4.02
N MET A 107 -6.60 -7.54 -3.54
CA MET A 107 -6.44 -7.11 -2.16
C MET A 107 -7.04 -8.12 -1.18
N LYS A 108 -8.29 -8.54 -1.40
CA LYS A 108 -8.98 -9.51 -0.54
C LYS A 108 -8.24 -10.86 -0.53
N ASN A 109 -7.85 -11.34 -1.71
CA ASN A 109 -7.10 -12.59 -1.83
C ASN A 109 -5.73 -12.52 -1.14
N TYR A 110 -4.99 -11.42 -1.32
CA TYR A 110 -3.70 -11.21 -0.65
C TYR A 110 -3.86 -11.22 0.87
N CYS A 111 -4.86 -10.50 1.40
CA CYS A 111 -5.12 -10.48 2.84
C CYS A 111 -5.34 -11.89 3.38
N ILE A 112 -6.26 -12.65 2.77
CA ILE A 112 -6.59 -14.02 3.19
C ILE A 112 -5.34 -14.92 3.12
N GLN A 113 -4.58 -14.87 2.01
CA GLN A 113 -3.40 -15.70 1.79
C GLN A 113 -2.23 -15.39 2.76
N ASN A 114 -2.20 -14.19 3.34
CA ASN A 114 -1.18 -13.75 4.28
C ASN A 114 -1.67 -13.71 5.74
N GLY A 115 -2.85 -14.29 6.02
CA GLY A 115 -3.40 -14.40 7.36
C GLY A 115 -3.95 -13.09 7.93
N TYR A 116 -4.40 -12.18 7.08
CA TYR A 116 -5.08 -10.94 7.45
C TYR A 116 -6.59 -11.02 7.19
N SER A 117 -7.37 -10.31 8.00
CA SER A 117 -8.74 -9.98 7.62
C SER A 117 -8.70 -8.96 6.47
N PRO A 118 -9.49 -9.15 5.39
CA PRO A 118 -9.65 -8.14 4.34
C PRO A 118 -10.18 -6.80 4.85
N ASP A 119 -10.84 -6.78 6.00
CA ASP A 119 -11.40 -5.58 6.64
C ASP A 119 -10.39 -4.92 7.61
N SER A 120 -9.19 -5.50 7.77
CA SER A 120 -8.17 -4.96 8.68
C SER A 120 -7.34 -3.87 8.00
N PHE A 121 -7.13 -2.77 8.72
CA PHE A 121 -6.24 -1.69 8.30
C PHE A 121 -4.85 -2.22 7.95
N GLN A 122 -4.29 -3.04 8.84
CA GLN A 122 -3.02 -3.73 8.66
C GLN A 122 -2.94 -4.55 7.36
N GLY A 123 -3.94 -5.40 7.09
CA GLY A 123 -3.95 -6.25 5.90
C GLY A 123 -3.95 -5.41 4.62
N GLN A 124 -4.75 -4.36 4.61
CA GLN A 124 -4.84 -3.43 3.48
C GLN A 124 -3.56 -2.61 3.29
N VAL A 125 -2.91 -2.14 4.36
CA VAL A 125 -1.58 -1.50 4.29
C VAL A 125 -0.54 -2.46 3.74
N SER A 126 -0.56 -3.72 4.18
CA SER A 126 0.36 -4.75 3.67
C SER A 126 0.15 -4.97 2.16
N PHE A 127 -1.10 -5.03 1.69
CA PHE A 127 -1.40 -5.15 0.27
C PHE A 127 -0.97 -3.91 -0.52
N MET A 128 -1.26 -2.70 -0.06
CA MET A 128 -0.82 -1.45 -0.72
C MET A 128 0.68 -1.47 -0.95
N VAL A 129 1.44 -1.84 0.09
CA VAL A 129 2.90 -1.88 0.04
C VAL A 129 3.41 -3.04 -0.82
N TYR A 130 2.70 -4.17 -0.90
CA TYR A 130 2.97 -5.24 -1.88
C TYR A 130 2.75 -4.76 -3.32
N GLU A 131 1.61 -4.11 -3.60
CA GLU A 131 1.25 -3.61 -4.93
C GLU A 131 2.20 -2.49 -5.39
N LEU A 132 2.64 -1.61 -4.50
CA LEU A 132 3.62 -0.55 -4.80
C LEU A 132 4.96 -1.08 -5.35
N ALA A 133 5.31 -2.34 -5.13
CA ALA A 133 6.51 -2.92 -5.71
C ALA A 133 6.46 -3.02 -7.24
N ASP A 134 5.25 -3.01 -7.82
CA ASP A 134 5.03 -2.94 -9.27
C ASP A 134 5.12 -1.48 -9.81
N TYR A 135 5.44 -0.50 -8.94
CA TYR A 135 5.59 0.93 -9.25
C TYR A 135 6.98 1.45 -8.82
N PRO A 136 8.09 0.89 -9.34
CA PRO A 136 9.44 1.13 -8.81
C PRO A 136 9.88 2.60 -8.92
N GLU A 137 9.48 3.32 -9.96
CA GLU A 137 9.79 4.74 -10.12
C GLU A 137 9.06 5.60 -9.07
N LEU A 138 7.81 5.26 -8.76
CA LEU A 138 7.03 5.96 -7.72
C LEU A 138 7.64 5.70 -6.34
N VAL A 139 7.98 4.44 -6.05
CA VAL A 139 8.67 4.10 -4.81
C VAL A 139 9.99 4.85 -4.69
N THR A 140 10.76 4.94 -5.77
CA THR A 140 12.03 5.69 -5.79
C THR A 140 11.80 7.17 -5.51
N PHE A 141 10.79 7.78 -6.15
CA PHE A 141 10.39 9.16 -5.90
C PHE A 141 9.98 9.38 -4.43
N LEU A 142 9.11 8.52 -3.87
CA LEU A 142 8.61 8.65 -2.49
C LEU A 142 9.72 8.50 -1.44
N LYS A 143 10.82 7.80 -1.76
CA LYS A 143 11.99 7.69 -0.89
C LYS A 143 12.84 8.95 -0.82
N THR A 144 12.79 9.80 -1.85
CA THR A 144 13.65 10.99 -1.96
C THR A 144 12.88 12.31 -1.99
N ALA A 145 11.54 12.26 -2.03
CA ALA A 145 10.69 13.43 -2.09
C ALA A 145 10.98 14.39 -0.93
N THR A 146 10.98 15.69 -1.23
CA THR A 146 11.08 16.77 -0.24
C THR A 146 9.82 17.63 -0.18
N ASP A 147 8.98 17.57 -1.21
CA ASP A 147 7.72 18.28 -1.33
C ASP A 147 6.55 17.29 -1.08
N PRO A 148 5.80 17.44 0.04
CA PRO A 148 4.69 16.56 0.37
C PRO A 148 3.51 16.72 -0.59
N GLN A 149 3.29 17.91 -1.14
CA GLN A 149 2.22 18.16 -2.10
C GLN A 149 2.51 17.46 -3.41
N LEU A 150 3.76 17.52 -3.88
CA LEU A 150 4.18 16.78 -5.08
C LEU A 150 4.09 15.27 -4.83
N ALA A 151 4.50 14.77 -3.67
CA ALA A 151 4.33 13.35 -3.31
C ALA A 151 2.86 12.91 -3.32
N ALA A 152 1.94 13.74 -2.82
CA ALA A 152 0.52 13.45 -2.87
C ALA A 152 0.01 13.35 -4.31
N GLN A 153 0.48 14.22 -5.20
CA GLN A 153 0.13 14.20 -6.62
C GLN A 153 0.69 12.98 -7.34
N GLU A 154 1.96 12.63 -7.10
CA GLU A 154 2.61 11.47 -7.71
C GLU A 154 1.93 10.16 -7.29
N PHE A 155 1.57 10.03 -6.01
CA PHE A 155 0.81 8.88 -5.54
C PHE A 155 -0.62 8.85 -6.12
N CYS A 156 -1.32 9.99 -6.11
CA CYS A 156 -2.68 10.10 -6.65
C CYS A 156 -2.72 9.75 -8.14
N ALA A 157 -1.82 10.34 -8.92
CA ALA A 157 -1.78 10.12 -10.36
C ALA A 157 -1.26 8.72 -10.68
N GLY A 158 -0.23 8.25 -9.99
CA GLY A 158 0.50 7.00 -10.23
C GLY A 158 -0.24 5.75 -9.79
N TYR A 159 -0.51 5.67 -8.49
CA TYR A 159 -1.02 4.51 -7.79
C TYR A 159 -2.56 4.52 -7.71
N GLU A 160 -3.17 5.57 -7.16
CA GLU A 160 -4.63 5.63 -7.00
C GLU A 160 -5.34 5.73 -8.35
N ARG A 161 -4.78 6.53 -9.27
CA ARG A 161 -5.38 6.85 -10.57
C ARG A 161 -6.80 7.41 -10.42
N ALA A 162 -7.01 8.25 -9.41
CA ALA A 162 -8.28 8.91 -9.11
C ALA A 162 -8.63 10.00 -10.15
N VAL A 163 -8.71 9.62 -11.42
CA VAL A 163 -9.01 10.51 -12.54
C VAL A 163 -10.43 11.04 -12.39
N ASP A 164 -10.58 12.35 -12.52
CA ASP A 164 -11.87 12.99 -12.58
C ASP A 164 -12.33 13.10 -14.04
N SER A 165 -13.28 12.24 -14.42
CA SER A 165 -13.86 12.23 -15.76
C SER A 165 -14.66 13.49 -16.10
N SER A 166 -15.09 14.29 -15.11
CA SER A 166 -15.76 15.58 -15.35
C SER A 166 -14.78 16.70 -15.73
N GLY A 167 -13.49 16.52 -15.43
CA GLY A 167 -12.45 17.54 -15.64
C GLY A 167 -12.42 18.65 -14.59
N ALA A 168 -13.30 18.66 -13.60
CA ALA A 168 -13.44 19.73 -12.60
C ALA A 168 -12.30 19.73 -11.54
N GLY A 169 -11.65 18.59 -11.33
CA GLY A 169 -10.52 18.44 -10.42
C GLY A 169 -9.28 19.22 -10.84
N ALA A 170 -8.31 19.34 -9.93
CA ALA A 170 -7.04 19.98 -10.27
C ALA A 170 -6.20 19.06 -11.17
N LYS A 171 -5.39 19.68 -12.04
CA LYS A 171 -4.49 18.96 -12.94
C LYS A 171 -3.25 18.50 -12.19
N TYR A 172 -2.80 17.29 -12.51
CA TYR A 172 -1.52 16.78 -12.06
C TYR A 172 -0.37 17.58 -12.70
N THR A 173 0.56 18.03 -11.88
CA THR A 173 1.72 18.82 -12.33
C THR A 173 3.06 18.12 -12.17
N GLY A 174 3.07 16.89 -11.63
CA GLY A 174 4.29 16.14 -11.38
C GLY A 174 5.02 15.68 -12.64
N ASN A 175 6.19 15.07 -12.43
CA ASN A 175 7.14 14.76 -13.50
C ASN A 175 7.22 13.27 -13.82
N LEU A 176 6.81 12.39 -12.91
CA LEU A 176 6.94 10.93 -13.11
C LEU A 176 6.03 10.42 -14.23
N TYR A 177 4.84 11.01 -14.37
CA TYR A 177 3.86 10.63 -15.38
C TYR A 177 3.50 11.78 -16.36
N PRO A 178 4.39 12.17 -17.31
CA PRO A 178 4.13 13.32 -18.19
C PRO A 178 2.83 13.23 -18.98
N ALA A 179 2.48 12.02 -19.48
CA ALA A 179 1.24 11.79 -20.23
C ALA A 179 -0.04 12.00 -19.38
N ARG A 180 0.09 12.01 -18.06
CA ARG A 180 -1.02 12.15 -17.10
C ARG A 180 -1.30 13.62 -16.72
N ARG A 181 -0.46 14.58 -17.11
CA ARG A 181 -0.66 16.03 -16.87
C ARG A 181 -1.87 16.63 -17.57
N LYS A 182 -2.36 15.95 -18.61
CA LYS A 182 -3.60 16.35 -19.31
C LYS A 182 -4.87 16.03 -18.54
N ASN A 183 -4.79 15.15 -17.53
CA ASN A 183 -5.93 14.71 -16.75
C ASN A 183 -6.15 15.59 -15.51
N SER A 184 -7.41 15.72 -15.12
CA SER A 184 -7.81 16.23 -13.80
C SER A 184 -7.97 15.07 -12.82
N TYR A 185 -7.75 15.33 -11.53
CA TYR A 185 -7.81 14.31 -10.48
C TYR A 185 -8.76 14.72 -9.35
N GLN A 186 -9.49 13.74 -8.85
CA GLN A 186 -10.50 13.91 -7.82
C GLN A 186 -9.86 14.38 -6.51
N ALA A 187 -10.38 15.50 -6.00
CA ALA A 187 -9.94 16.11 -4.74
C ALA A 187 -8.42 16.35 -4.65
N LEU A 188 -7.70 16.52 -5.78
CA LEU A 188 -6.23 16.64 -5.78
C LEU A 188 -5.72 17.79 -4.91
N LYS A 189 -6.38 18.95 -4.95
CA LYS A 189 -6.04 20.09 -4.09
C LYS A 189 -6.22 19.76 -2.59
N LYS A 190 -7.24 18.96 -2.24
CA LYS A 190 -7.45 18.49 -0.86
C LYS A 190 -6.32 17.55 -0.44
N ARG A 191 -5.91 16.62 -1.31
CA ARG A 191 -4.78 15.71 -1.07
C ARG A 191 -3.47 16.48 -0.86
N MET A 192 -3.19 17.48 -1.68
CA MET A 192 -2.01 18.35 -1.53
C MET A 192 -2.02 19.11 -0.20
N ASN A 193 -3.14 19.77 0.12
CA ASN A 193 -3.26 20.53 1.37
C ASN A 193 -3.12 19.64 2.61
N GLU A 194 -3.70 18.43 2.56
CA GLU A 194 -3.59 17.47 3.65
C GLU A 194 -2.16 16.94 3.80
N ALA A 195 -1.45 16.70 2.70
CA ALA A 195 -0.06 16.28 2.75
C ALA A 195 0.83 17.36 3.39
N GLU A 196 0.60 18.62 3.06
CA GLU A 196 1.29 19.76 3.68
C GLU A 196 0.99 19.84 5.18
N ARG A 197 -0.29 19.72 5.57
CA ARG A 197 -0.71 19.71 6.98
C ARG A 197 -0.02 18.59 7.75
N LEU A 198 -0.01 17.38 7.21
CA LEU A 198 0.64 16.22 7.81
C LEU A 198 2.15 16.46 7.95
N PHE A 199 2.80 16.94 6.89
CA PHE A 199 4.23 17.21 6.87
C PHE A 199 4.68 18.20 7.95
N GLN A 200 3.88 19.24 8.20
CA GLN A 200 4.11 20.20 9.27
C GLN A 200 3.87 19.62 10.67
N SER A 201 2.98 18.63 10.79
CA SER A 201 2.60 18.02 12.08
C SER A 201 3.51 16.87 12.54
N LYS A 202 4.09 16.13 11.59
CA LYS A 202 4.97 14.98 11.92
C LYS A 202 6.37 15.51 12.26
N GLY A 203 7.07 14.81 13.16
CA GLY A 203 8.48 15.06 13.50
C GLY A 203 9.40 14.65 12.36
#